data_AF-A0A1B6C7W1-F1
#
_entry.id   AF-A0A1B6C7W1-F1
#
_cell.length_a   1.000
_cell.length_b   1.000
_cell.length_c   1.000
_cell.angle_alpha   90.00
_cell.angle_beta   90.00
_cell.angle_gamma   90.00
#
_symmetry.space_group_name_H-M   'P 1'
#
loop_
_entity.id
_entity.type
_entity.pdbx_description
1 polymer ?
#
loop_
_entity_poly.entity_id
_entity_poly.type
_entity_poly.pdbx_seq_one_letter_code
_entity_poly.pdbx_strand_id
1 'polypeptide(L)'
;LTWLESEPRTPLICILSIGSDPSPQVTALAKSKEIPLRSVSMGQGQELHARRLISEAMAGGGWVLLQNIHLSLPFCSEAMDALVDTETIHETFRLWMTT
;
A
#
# COMPACT_ATOMS: atom_id res chain seq x y z
N LEU A 1 14.34 -8.90 3.40
CA LEU A 1 14.36 -9.73 2.17
C LEU A 1 13.13 -9.42 1.32
N THR A 2 11.93 -9.49 1.87
CA THR A 2 10.65 -9.28 1.15
C THR A 2 10.52 -7.97 0.35
N TRP A 3 11.08 -6.85 0.81
CA TRP A 3 11.07 -5.60 0.04
C TRP A 3 12.10 -5.57 -1.11
N LEU A 4 13.25 -6.24 -0.97
CA LEU A 4 14.27 -6.24 -2.02
C LEU A 4 13.81 -6.98 -3.28
N GLU A 5 12.83 -7.87 -3.11
CA GLU A 5 12.21 -8.66 -4.17
C GLU A 5 10.87 -8.06 -4.63
N SER A 6 10.43 -6.93 -4.06
CA SER A 6 9.16 -6.33 -4.44
C SER A 6 9.31 -5.33 -5.57
N GLU A 7 8.30 -5.27 -6.42
CA GLU A 7 8.23 -4.39 -7.58
C GLU A 7 7.15 -3.31 -7.40
N PRO A 8 7.26 -2.14 -8.07
CA PRO A 8 6.26 -1.08 -7.95
C PRO A 8 4.84 -1.51 -8.32
N ARG A 9 4.69 -2.43 -9.27
CA ARG A 9 3.39 -2.95 -9.74
C ARG A 9 2.92 -4.19 -9.01
N THR A 10 3.75 -4.74 -8.13
CA THR A 10 3.44 -5.96 -7.37
C THR A 10 3.20 -5.59 -5.91
N PRO A 11 1.94 -5.41 -5.50
CA PRO A 11 1.65 -5.05 -4.13
C PRO A 11 1.98 -6.19 -3.18
N LEU A 12 2.36 -5.83 -1.95
CA LEU A 12 2.63 -6.76 -0.88
C LEU A 12 1.41 -6.86 0.03
N ILE A 13 0.88 -8.06 0.20
CA ILE A 13 -0.27 -8.33 1.07
C ILE A 13 0.20 -9.11 2.29
N CYS A 14 -0.04 -8.56 3.47
CA CYS A 14 0.18 -9.23 4.74
C CYS A 14 -1.14 -9.78 5.28
N ILE A 15 -1.28 -11.11 5.27
CA ILE A 15 -2.44 -11.80 5.83
C ILE A 15 -2.27 -11.90 7.34
N LEU A 16 -3.20 -11.33 8.09
CA LEU A 16 -3.08 -11.26 9.54
C LEU A 16 -3.61 -12.55 10.17
N SER A 17 -2.78 -13.18 11.02
CA SER A 17 -3.27 -14.13 12.02
C SER A 17 -3.71 -13.37 13.27
N ILE A 18 -4.63 -13.94 14.06
CA ILE A 18 -5.11 -13.35 15.32
C ILE A 18 -3.91 -12.85 16.15
N GLY A 19 -3.87 -11.55 16.46
CA GLY A 19 -2.84 -10.91 17.29
C GLY A 19 -1.57 -10.45 16.58
N SER A 20 -1.48 -10.57 15.25
CA SER A 20 -0.31 -10.11 14.48
C SER A 20 -0.69 -8.96 13.55
N ASP A 21 -0.42 -7.71 13.94
CA ASP A 21 -0.48 -6.54 13.06
C ASP A 21 0.94 -6.17 12.58
N PRO A 22 1.26 -6.29 11.28
CA PRO A 22 2.54 -5.96 10.67
C PRO A 22 2.65 -4.46 10.33
N SER A 23 1.60 -3.66 10.48
CA SER A 23 1.65 -2.21 10.23
C SER A 23 2.81 -1.51 10.95
N PRO A 24 3.13 -1.81 12.23
CA PRO A 24 4.30 -1.25 12.91
C PRO A 24 5.63 -1.68 12.27
N GLN A 25 5.72 -2.91 11.74
CA GLN A 25 6.92 -3.44 11.10
C GLN A 25 7.15 -2.77 9.74
N VAL A 26 6.09 -2.59 8.94
CA VAL A 26 6.14 -1.83 7.69
C VAL A 26 6.56 -0.38 7.95
N THR A 27 5.99 0.24 8.99
CA THR A 27 6.35 1.61 9.41
C THR A 27 7.81 1.72 9.85
N ALA A 28 8.28 0.79 10.68
CA ALA A 28 9.68 0.77 11.11
C ALA A 28 10.63 0.55 9.92
N LEU A 29 10.26 -0.32 8.98
CA LEU A 29 11.05 -0.56 7.77
C LEU A 29 11.13 0.69 6.90
N ALA A 30 10.00 1.34 6.59
CA ALA A 30 9.97 2.57 5.80
C ALA A 30 10.85 3.66 6.44
N LYS A 31 10.75 3.83 7.77
CA LYS A 31 11.58 4.77 8.53
C LYS A 31 13.06 4.43 8.44
N SER A 32 13.43 3.14 8.58
CA SER A 32 14.84 2.71 8.46
C SER A 32 15.43 2.91 7.07
N LYS A 33 14.57 3.02 6.04
CA LYS A 33 14.95 3.25 4.65
C LYS A 33 14.80 4.72 4.24
N GLU A 34 14.35 5.58 5.15
CA GLU A 34 14.05 7.00 4.87
C GLU A 34 13.06 7.19 3.73
N ILE A 35 12.14 6.22 3.56
CA ILE A 35 11.10 6.26 2.54
C ILE A 35 9.82 6.85 3.15
N PRO A 36 9.19 7.86 2.51
CA PRO A 36 7.89 8.35 2.95
C PRO A 36 6.86 7.23 2.93
N LEU A 37 6.18 7.00 4.05
CA LEU A 37 5.06 6.06 4.17
C LEU A 37 3.81 6.83 4.57
N ARG A 38 2.72 6.58 3.85
CA ARG A 38 1.38 7.07 4.21
C ARG A 38 0.44 5.89 4.41
N SER A 39 -0.36 5.93 5.46
CA SER A 39 -1.26 4.84 5.82
C SER A 39 -2.69 5.30 5.90
N VAL A 40 -3.62 4.44 5.51
CA VAL A 40 -5.06 4.63 5.67
C VAL A 40 -5.69 3.31 6.10
N SER A 41 -6.51 3.34 7.15
CA SER A 41 -7.35 2.19 7.48
C SER A 41 -8.61 2.26 6.65
N MET A 42 -8.86 1.21 5.88
CA MET A 42 -10.05 1.10 5.06
C MET A 42 -11.30 0.98 5.91
N GLY A 43 -12.40 1.48 5.37
CA GLY A 43 -13.68 1.65 6.03
C GLY A 43 -14.55 2.60 5.20
N GLN A 44 -15.79 2.81 5.62
CA GLN A 44 -16.74 3.61 4.86
C GLN A 44 -16.20 5.03 4.58
N GLY A 45 -16.07 5.38 3.29
CA GLY A 45 -15.69 6.72 2.84
C GLY A 45 -14.18 6.98 2.77
N GLN A 46 -13.34 5.98 3.02
CA GLN A 46 -11.88 6.11 2.96
C GLN A 46 -11.31 5.95 1.54
N GLU A 47 -12.11 5.44 0.60
CA GLU A 47 -11.68 5.13 -0.77
C GLU A 47 -11.16 6.36 -1.51
N LEU A 48 -11.78 7.53 -1.32
CA LEU A 48 -11.33 8.78 -1.95
C LEU A 48 -9.96 9.21 -1.41
N HIS A 49 -9.73 9.04 -0.11
CA HIS A 49 -8.46 9.37 0.51
C HIS A 49 -7.37 8.39 0.05
N ALA A 50 -7.65 7.09 0.10
CA ALA A 50 -6.75 6.04 -0.37
C ALA A 50 -6.33 6.24 -1.83
N ARG A 51 -7.27 6.57 -2.73
CA ARG A 51 -6.97 6.88 -4.15
C ARG A 51 -5.96 8.00 -4.30
N ARG A 52 -6.12 9.09 -3.55
CA ARG A 52 -5.20 10.24 -3.58
C ARG A 52 -3.81 9.83 -3.12
N LEU A 53 -3.71 9.09 -2.01
CA LEU A 53 -2.43 8.60 -1.49
C LEU A 53 -1.70 7.72 -2.51
N ILE A 54 -2.42 6.78 -3.13
CA ILE A 54 -1.89 5.88 -4.16
C ILE A 54 -1.39 6.70 -5.35
N SER A 55 -2.22 7.59 -5.91
CA SER A 55 -1.86 8.40 -7.08
C SER A 55 -0.63 9.28 -6.82
N GLU A 56 -0.57 9.94 -5.67
CA GLU A 56 0.57 10.79 -5.30
C GLU A 56 1.86 9.96 -5.14
N ALA A 57 1.78 8.79 -4.53
CA ALA A 57 2.93 7.91 -4.33
C ALA A 57 3.36 7.21 -5.63
N MET A 58 2.44 6.89 -6.54
CA MET A 58 2.77 6.37 -7.87
C MET A 58 3.53 7.40 -8.70
N ALA A 59 3.20 8.69 -8.56
CA ALA A 59 3.89 9.78 -9.27
C ALA A 59 5.21 10.19 -8.61
N GLY A 60 5.24 10.32 -7.28
CA GLY A 60 6.36 10.89 -6.52
C GLY A 60 7.23 9.88 -5.78
N GLY A 61 6.86 8.59 -5.82
CA GLY A 61 7.50 7.56 -5.01
C GLY A 61 7.01 7.53 -3.57
N GLY A 62 7.53 6.55 -2.82
CA GLY A 62 7.12 6.30 -1.44
C GLY A 62 6.08 5.20 -1.32
N TRP A 63 5.69 4.90 -0.09
CA TRP A 63 4.87 3.74 0.21
C TRP A 63 3.48 4.15 0.65
N VAL A 64 2.50 3.34 0.28
CA VAL A 64 1.12 3.43 0.77
C VAL A 64 0.78 2.15 1.49
N LEU A 65 0.25 2.27 2.71
CA LEU A 65 -0.24 1.15 3.50
C LEU A 65 -1.77 1.24 3.63
N LEU A 66 -2.48 0.34 2.95
CA LEU A 66 -3.92 0.16 3.10
C LEU A 66 -4.18 -0.88 4.19
N GLN A 67 -4.63 -0.43 5.36
CA GLN A 67 -4.91 -1.33 6.47
C GLN A 67 -6.35 -1.83 6.38
N ASN A 68 -6.59 -3.08 6.81
CA ASN A 68 -7.93 -3.67 6.83
C ASN A 68 -8.62 -3.64 5.46
N ILE A 69 -7.88 -3.92 4.38
CA ILE A 69 -8.39 -3.81 3.00
C ILE A 69 -9.62 -4.70 2.75
N HIS A 70 -9.80 -5.75 3.55
CA HIS A 70 -10.97 -6.62 3.54
C HIS A 70 -12.30 -5.88 3.83
N LEU A 71 -12.24 -4.71 4.48
CA LEU A 71 -13.42 -3.86 4.71
C LEU A 71 -13.91 -3.14 3.44
N SER A 72 -13.10 -3.11 2.37
CA SER A 72 -13.49 -2.55 1.07
C SER A 72 -12.86 -3.35 -0.08
N LEU A 73 -13.33 -4.59 -0.26
CA LEU A 73 -12.90 -5.46 -1.36
C LEU A 73 -13.09 -4.85 -2.77
N PRO A 74 -14.17 -4.10 -3.07
CA PRO A 74 -14.29 -3.43 -4.38
C PRO A 74 -13.14 -2.46 -4.64
N PHE A 75 -12.71 -1.72 -3.60
CA PHE A 75 -11.57 -0.82 -3.70
C PHE A 75 -10.25 -1.57 -3.83
N CYS A 76 -10.12 -2.76 -3.23
CA CYS A 76 -8.95 -3.61 -3.44
C CYS A 76 -8.77 -3.93 -4.93
N SER A 77 -9.82 -4.37 -5.62
CA SER A 77 -9.76 -4.65 -7.06
C SER A 77 -9.41 -3.39 -7.85
N GLU A 78 -10.06 -2.27 -7.54
CA GLU A 78 -9.77 -1.00 -8.20
C GLU A 78 -8.33 -0.53 -8.01
N ALA A 79 -7.76 -0.69 -6.82
CA ALA A 79 -6.36 -0.37 -6.56
C ALA A 79 -5.42 -1.25 -7.39
N MET A 80 -5.74 -2.54 -7.56
CA MET A 80 -4.98 -3.44 -8.43
C MET A 80 -5.07 -3.02 -9.91
N ASP A 81 -6.28 -2.67 -10.39
CA ASP A 81 -6.50 -2.21 -11.75
C ASP A 81 -5.70 -0.93 -12.04
N ALA A 82 -5.72 0.03 -11.09
CA ALA A 82 -4.94 1.25 -11.21
C ALA A 82 -3.42 1.00 -11.33
N LEU A 83 -2.88 -0.02 -10.63
CA LEU A 83 -1.48 -0.41 -10.75
C LEU A 83 -1.13 -0.98 -12.13
N VAL A 84 -2.09 -1.58 -12.83
CA VAL A 84 -1.89 -2.13 -14.18
C VAL A 84 -2.04 -1.04 -15.23
N ASP A 85 -3.10 -0.25 -15.13
CA ASP A 85 -3.50 0.74 -16.14
C ASP A 85 -2.60 1.97 -16.17
N THR A 86 -1.94 2.29 -15.05
CA THR A 86 -1.05 3.45 -15.01
C THR A 86 0.18 3.23 -15.89
N GLU A 87 0.48 4.13 -16.82
CA GLU A 87 1.63 3.99 -17.74
C GLU A 87 2.99 4.05 -17.01
N THR A 88 3.15 5.02 -16.11
CA THR A 88 4.41 5.26 -15.41
C THR A 88 4.21 5.24 -13.89
N ILE A 89 5.05 4.46 -13.20
CA ILE A 89 5.03 4.35 -11.74
C ILE A 89 6.46 4.57 -11.26
N HIS A 90 6.60 5.42 -10.26
CA HIS A 90 7.87 5.73 -9.65
C HIS A 90 8.54 4.47 -9.09
N GLU A 91 9.84 4.29 -9.33
CA GLU A 91 10.55 3.03 -9.03
C GLU A 91 10.58 2.68 -7.54
N THR A 92 10.48 3.69 -6.66
CA THR A 92 10.43 3.50 -5.20
C THR A 92 9.02 3.27 -4.67
N PHE A 93 7.99 3.42 -5.50
CA PHE A 93 6.60 3.22 -5.10
C PHE A 93 6.39 1.79 -4.61
N ARG A 94 5.73 1.60 -3.47
CA ARG A 94 5.22 0.28 -3.06
C ARG A 94 3.85 0.42 -2.44
N LEU A 95 2.93 -0.47 -2.83
CA LEU A 95 1.64 -0.62 -2.18
C LEU A 95 1.68 -1.81 -1.22
N TRP A 96 1.38 -1.53 0.04
CA TRP A 96 1.26 -2.50 1.13
C TRP A 96 -0.21 -2.62 1.53
N MET A 97 -0.68 -3.83 1.76
CA MET A 97 -2.04 -4.11 2.20
C MET A 97 -2.05 -5.06 3.40
N THR A 98 -2.93 -4.83 4.36
CA THR A 98 -3.18 -5.78 5.46
C THR A 98 -4.62 -6.26 5.45
N THR A 99 -4.83 -7.55 5.75
CA THR A 99 -6.17 -8.16 5.86
C THR A 99 -6.45 -8.64 7.27
#